data_AF-A0A2J1E011-F1
#
_entry.id   AF-A0A2J1E011-F1
#
_cell.length_a   1.000
_cell.length_b   1.000
_cell.length_c   1.000
_cell.angle_alpha   90.00
_cell.angle_beta   90.00
_cell.angle_gamma   90.00
#
_symmetry.space_group_name_H-M   'P 1'
#
loop_
_entity.id
_entity.type
_entity.pdbx_description
1 polymer ?
#
loop_
_entity_poly.entity_id
_entity_poly.type
_entity_poly.pdbx_seq_one_letter_code
_entity_poly.pdbx_strand_id
1 'polypeptide(L)'
;MSITVPEQQEGNAWWAKLEDHDFFDQYIGRQFDTGLILGDDIDVVSGATISSTGVALGVYQGRALLADELGESYPAPMEIVKFGIGEILLISGLIMTVLFRTFAVFRKRKWLRYITLTLGLGVLGFWLSRPLSLTNIVAWLIGSPPNLPNNLFLYILVLGVVGLVLLTGKNFYCFWLCPFSAVQEVTYRIGGQIGLKPKPKTYKFLRNIRFLLLWAALMLVFWFTNPSLAVFEPWGTLFSQVGGIDQWLLLILTITFSFFIFSPWCFYICPVGAFLDIVIKVRKGGISLWKKLKVFRVKRLAEDKA
;
A
#
# COMPACT_ATOMS: atom_id res chain seq x y z
N MET A 1 3.26 -21.10 31.83
CA MET A 1 2.16 -20.34 31.20
C MET A 1 2.58 -20.10 29.76
N SER A 2 1.70 -20.29 28.79
CA SER A 2 1.95 -19.94 27.38
C SER A 2 0.86 -18.97 26.96
N ILE A 3 1.24 -17.90 26.25
CA ILE A 3 0.26 -16.95 25.68
C ILE A 3 -0.16 -17.48 24.32
N THR A 4 -1.46 -17.75 24.17
CA THR A 4 -2.04 -18.21 22.91
C THR A 4 -2.90 -17.10 22.32
N VAL A 5 -2.67 -16.76 21.06
CA VAL A 5 -3.54 -15.84 20.33
C VAL A 5 -4.63 -16.67 19.63
N PRO A 6 -5.89 -16.56 20.06
CA PRO A 6 -6.96 -17.47 19.62
C PRO A 6 -7.37 -17.23 18.16
N GLU A 7 -7.24 -16.00 17.67
CA GLU A 7 -7.57 -15.62 16.30
C GLU A 7 -6.57 -14.56 15.80
N GLN A 8 -6.11 -14.73 14.56
CA GLN A 8 -5.22 -13.79 13.89
C GLN A 8 -5.53 -13.74 12.39
N GLN A 9 -5.28 -12.60 11.75
CA GLN A 9 -5.52 -12.36 10.33
C GLN A 9 -4.25 -11.91 9.59
N GLU A 10 -3.09 -12.14 10.19
CA GLU A 10 -1.80 -11.82 9.61
C GLU A 10 -1.36 -12.82 8.55
N GLY A 11 -0.45 -12.37 7.68
CA GLY A 11 0.21 -13.29 6.75
C GLY A 11 1.06 -14.29 7.52
N ASN A 12 0.92 -15.59 7.23
CA ASN A 12 1.65 -16.67 7.91
C ASN A 12 3.15 -16.41 8.06
N ALA A 13 3.78 -15.82 7.05
CA ALA A 13 5.21 -15.57 7.05
C ALA A 13 5.65 -14.45 8.02
N TRP A 14 4.76 -13.53 8.39
CA TRP A 14 4.99 -12.52 9.43
C TRP A 14 4.63 -13.04 10.80
N TRP A 15 3.54 -13.81 10.90
CA TRP A 15 3.15 -14.47 12.14
C TRP A 15 4.23 -15.42 12.65
N ALA A 16 4.78 -16.26 11.77
CA ALA A 16 5.88 -17.17 12.09
C ALA A 16 7.10 -16.43 12.65
N LYS A 17 7.41 -15.21 12.19
CA LYS A 17 8.50 -14.43 12.78
C LYS A 17 8.24 -14.02 14.23
N LEU A 18 7.00 -13.77 14.63
CA LEU A 18 6.68 -13.47 16.03
C LEU A 18 6.87 -14.71 16.90
N GLU A 19 6.48 -15.88 16.39
CA GLU A 19 6.66 -17.17 17.05
C GLU A 19 8.14 -17.56 17.16
N ASP A 20 8.89 -17.49 16.06
CA ASP A 20 10.32 -17.85 15.98
C ASP A 20 11.23 -16.97 16.87
N HIS A 21 10.77 -15.77 17.21
CA HIS A 21 11.49 -14.82 18.06
C HIS A 21 10.96 -14.77 19.49
N ASP A 22 10.14 -15.74 19.91
CA ASP A 22 9.55 -15.83 21.26
C ASP A 22 8.88 -14.51 21.70
N PHE A 23 8.29 -13.77 20.76
CA PHE A 23 7.78 -12.42 21.01
C PHE A 23 6.70 -12.40 22.10
N PHE A 24 5.85 -13.43 22.14
CA PHE A 24 4.76 -13.54 23.10
C PHE A 24 5.27 -13.79 24.53
N ASP A 25 6.43 -14.41 24.69
CA ASP A 25 6.96 -14.76 26.01
C ASP A 25 7.36 -13.52 26.82
N GLN A 26 7.65 -12.41 26.15
CA GLN A 26 7.98 -11.13 26.77
C GLN A 26 6.87 -10.56 27.67
N TYR A 27 5.62 -11.00 27.45
CA TYR A 27 4.44 -10.59 28.21
C TYR A 27 4.18 -11.48 29.44
N ILE A 28 4.82 -12.65 29.54
CA ILE A 28 4.59 -13.60 30.63
C ILE A 28 5.19 -13.06 31.93
N GLY A 29 4.41 -13.13 33.02
CA GLY A 29 4.87 -12.71 34.35
C GLY A 29 4.94 -11.20 34.56
N ARG A 30 4.53 -10.38 33.58
CA ARG A 30 4.47 -8.93 33.70
C ARG A 30 3.25 -8.48 34.52
N GLN A 31 3.46 -7.56 35.45
CA GLN A 31 2.40 -6.99 36.29
C GLN A 31 1.38 -6.20 35.45
N PHE A 32 0.15 -6.07 35.96
CA PHE A 32 -0.96 -5.42 35.24
C PHE A 32 -0.80 -3.90 35.15
N ASP A 33 -0.05 -3.28 36.06
CA ASP A 33 0.21 -1.84 36.15
C ASP A 33 1.40 -1.39 35.28
N THR A 34 2.12 -2.33 34.68
CA THR A 34 3.26 -2.06 33.80
C THR A 34 2.75 -1.66 32.42
N GLY A 35 3.28 -0.57 31.86
CA GLY A 35 2.82 -0.03 30.57
C GLY A 35 3.05 -0.94 29.36
N LEU A 36 4.10 -1.78 29.40
CA LEU A 36 4.46 -2.71 28.31
C LEU A 36 4.64 -1.98 26.97
N ILE A 37 5.39 -0.88 27.02
CA ILE A 37 5.60 0.00 25.88
C ILE A 37 6.51 -0.70 24.87
N LEU A 38 6.01 -0.86 23.65
CA LEU A 38 6.75 -1.48 22.56
C LEU A 38 7.97 -0.63 22.17
N GLY A 39 9.15 -1.24 22.20
CA GLY A 39 10.46 -0.61 21.98
C GLY A 39 11.18 -0.17 23.26
N ASP A 40 10.49 -0.15 24.40
CA ASP A 40 11.05 0.16 25.72
C ASP A 40 10.99 -1.06 26.65
N ASP A 41 9.78 -1.58 26.92
CA ASP A 41 9.55 -2.73 27.80
C ASP A 41 9.46 -4.05 27.04
N ILE A 42 9.03 -3.98 25.77
CA ILE A 42 8.82 -5.11 24.87
C ILE A 42 9.64 -4.89 23.60
N ASP A 43 10.52 -5.83 23.27
CA ASP A 43 11.37 -5.80 22.09
C ASP A 43 10.56 -6.03 20.81
N VAL A 44 10.80 -5.17 19.81
CA VAL A 44 10.21 -5.28 18.48
C VAL A 44 10.91 -6.37 17.67
N VAL A 45 10.15 -7.22 16.99
CA VAL A 45 10.71 -8.19 16.03
C VAL A 45 11.13 -7.47 14.74
N SER A 46 12.42 -7.54 14.42
CA SER A 46 12.97 -6.90 13.22
C SER A 46 12.33 -7.45 11.94
N GLY A 47 11.89 -6.54 11.07
CA GLY A 47 11.15 -6.89 9.85
C GLY A 47 9.68 -7.23 10.07
N ALA A 48 9.21 -7.49 11.29
CA ALA A 48 7.79 -7.74 11.61
C ALA A 48 7.18 -6.62 12.47
N THR A 49 7.71 -5.39 12.36
CA THR A 49 7.34 -4.25 13.21
C THR A 49 5.84 -3.92 13.23
N ILE A 50 5.15 -4.04 12.08
CA ILE A 50 3.70 -3.77 12.01
C ILE A 50 2.93 -4.81 12.84
N SER A 51 3.27 -6.08 12.68
CA SER A 51 2.64 -7.18 13.41
C SER A 51 2.97 -7.11 14.91
N SER A 52 4.22 -6.81 15.30
CA SER A 52 4.59 -6.53 16.70
C SER A 52 3.80 -5.37 17.30
N THR A 53 3.59 -4.29 16.52
CA THR A 53 2.77 -3.14 16.93
C THR A 53 1.31 -3.53 17.09
N GLY A 54 0.76 -4.33 16.17
CA GLY A 54 -0.61 -4.82 16.24
C GLY A 54 -0.86 -5.66 17.50
N VAL A 55 0.05 -6.58 17.82
CA VAL A 55 -0.05 -7.39 19.04
C VAL A 55 0.08 -6.52 20.29
N ALA A 56 1.06 -5.60 20.35
CA ALA A 56 1.23 -4.70 21.49
C ALA A 56 0.00 -3.83 21.74
N LEU A 57 -0.60 -3.28 20.67
CA LEU A 57 -1.86 -2.53 20.75
C LEU A 57 -3.03 -3.39 21.22
N GLY A 58 -3.13 -4.64 20.75
CA GLY A 58 -4.17 -5.58 21.19
C GLY A 58 -4.04 -5.94 22.67
N VAL A 59 -2.80 -6.19 23.15
CA VAL A 59 -2.53 -6.44 24.57
C VAL A 59 -2.86 -5.21 25.41
N TYR A 60 -2.45 -4.01 24.95
CA TYR A 60 -2.78 -2.75 25.60
C TYR A 60 -4.30 -2.57 25.74
N GLN A 61 -5.04 -2.72 24.64
CA GLN A 61 -6.51 -2.57 24.63
C GLN A 61 -7.20 -3.58 25.55
N GLY A 62 -6.75 -4.84 25.55
CA GLY A 62 -7.30 -5.88 26.43
C GLY A 62 -7.06 -5.57 27.91
N ARG A 63 -5.86 -5.10 28.27
CA ARG A 63 -5.53 -4.69 29.64
C ARG A 63 -6.27 -3.43 30.08
N ALA A 64 -6.35 -2.44 29.21
CA ALA A 64 -7.08 -1.20 29.47
C ALA A 64 -8.56 -1.46 29.76
N LEU A 65 -9.19 -2.36 29.00
CA LEU A 65 -10.57 -2.78 29.22
C LEU A 65 -10.76 -3.44 30.60
N LEU A 66 -9.85 -4.34 30.99
CA LEU A 66 -9.92 -5.00 32.29
C LEU A 66 -9.67 -4.03 33.45
N ALA A 67 -8.74 -3.08 33.28
CA ALA A 67 -8.45 -2.09 34.30
C ALA A 67 -9.66 -1.18 34.56
N ASP A 68 -10.35 -0.74 33.50
CA ASP A 68 -11.59 0.04 33.58
C ASP A 68 -12.67 -0.72 34.37
N GLU A 69 -12.86 -2.01 34.10
CA GLU A 69 -13.82 -2.87 34.81
C GLU A 69 -13.46 -3.08 36.29
N LEU A 70 -12.16 -3.08 36.62
CA LEU A 70 -11.66 -3.22 37.99
C LEU A 70 -11.60 -1.89 38.75
N GLY A 71 -11.90 -0.76 38.10
CA GLY A 71 -11.77 0.58 38.69
C GLY A 71 -10.32 1.02 38.91
N GLU A 72 -9.38 0.38 38.22
CA GLU A 72 -7.95 0.65 38.29
C GLU A 72 -7.50 1.48 37.07
N SER A 73 -6.48 2.33 37.25
CA SER A 73 -5.92 3.09 36.12
C SER A 73 -4.82 2.29 35.42
N TYR A 74 -4.94 2.07 34.10
CA TYR A 74 -3.87 1.50 33.29
C TYR A 74 -3.11 2.62 32.54
N PRO A 75 -1.77 2.68 32.61
CA PRO A 75 -1.01 3.72 31.93
C PRO A 75 -1.19 3.62 30.41
N ALA A 76 -1.83 4.65 29.83
CA ALA A 76 -1.93 4.79 28.39
C ALA A 76 -0.55 5.09 27.78
N PRO A 77 -0.09 4.33 26.77
CA PRO A 77 1.11 4.70 26.04
C PRO A 77 0.84 6.03 25.35
N MET A 78 1.82 6.95 25.44
CA MET A 78 1.72 8.21 24.70
C MET A 78 1.74 7.92 23.19
N GLU A 79 0.58 8.06 22.56
CA GLU A 79 0.40 7.94 21.12
C GLU A 79 0.92 9.19 20.39
N ILE A 80 2.24 9.37 20.38
CA ILE A 80 2.89 10.46 19.63
C ILE A 80 3.05 10.00 18.18
N VAL A 81 2.52 10.80 17.25
CA VAL A 81 2.71 10.59 15.82
C VAL A 81 4.20 10.73 15.49
N LYS A 82 4.85 9.61 15.14
CA LYS A 82 6.27 9.59 14.77
C LYS A 82 6.41 10.07 13.32
N PHE A 83 7.13 11.17 13.13
CA PHE A 83 7.53 11.67 11.81
C PHE A 83 9.04 11.51 11.65
N GLY A 84 9.47 10.75 10.64
CA GLY A 84 10.86 10.41 10.44
C GLY A 84 11.33 10.65 9.01
N ILE A 85 12.54 10.16 8.74
CA ILE A 85 13.20 10.28 7.45
C ILE A 85 12.44 9.56 6.33
N GLY A 86 11.75 8.46 6.65
CA GLY A 86 10.94 7.70 5.68
C GLY A 86 9.78 8.51 5.13
N GLU A 87 9.06 9.23 6.00
CA GLU A 87 7.98 10.15 5.61
C GLU A 87 8.50 11.32 4.77
N ILE A 88 9.62 11.92 5.18
CA ILE A 88 10.27 13.02 4.42
C ILE A 88 10.62 12.56 3.01
N LEU A 89 11.21 11.37 2.86
CA LEU A 89 11.61 10.85 1.55
C LEU A 89 10.43 10.42 0.68
N LEU A 90 9.36 9.91 1.29
CA LEU A 90 8.11 9.64 0.56
C LEU A 90 7.49 10.94 0.03
N ILE A 91 7.35 11.95 0.90
CA ILE A 91 6.79 13.26 0.53
C ILE A 91 7.65 13.90 -0.56
N SER A 92 8.98 13.92 -0.39
CA SER A 92 9.90 14.48 -1.38
C SER A 92 9.82 13.73 -2.70
N GLY A 93 9.75 12.39 -2.68
CA GLY A 93 9.55 11.55 -3.86
C GLY A 93 8.25 11.91 -4.59
N LEU A 94 7.12 11.99 -3.88
CA LEU A 94 5.83 12.37 -4.46
C LEU A 94 5.88 13.78 -5.07
N ILE A 95 6.44 14.76 -4.35
CA ILE A 95 6.61 16.13 -4.84
C ILE A 95 7.49 16.15 -6.10
N MET A 96 8.64 15.47 -6.08
CA MET A 96 9.55 15.38 -7.22
C MET A 96 8.85 14.80 -8.45
N THR A 97 8.03 13.75 -8.29
CA THR A 97 7.29 13.18 -9.44
C THR A 97 6.31 14.19 -10.05
N VAL A 98 5.63 14.99 -9.20
CA VAL A 98 4.71 16.04 -9.66
C VAL A 98 5.48 17.15 -10.36
N LEU A 99 6.56 17.65 -9.75
CA LEU A 99 7.41 18.71 -10.31
C LEU A 99 7.99 18.30 -11.67
N PHE A 100 8.67 17.15 -11.73
CA PHE A 100 9.38 16.73 -12.95
C PHE A 100 8.45 16.40 -14.12
N ARG A 101 7.25 15.88 -13.85
CA ARG A 101 6.30 15.55 -14.92
C ARG A 101 5.47 16.76 -15.37
N THR A 102 5.12 17.65 -14.44
CA THR A 102 4.15 18.73 -14.71
C THR A 102 4.82 19.95 -15.34
N PHE A 103 5.99 20.36 -14.83
CA PHE A 103 6.68 21.55 -15.34
C PHE A 103 7.32 21.29 -16.71
N ALA A 104 7.09 22.21 -17.65
CA ALA A 104 7.52 22.06 -19.04
C ALA A 104 9.05 21.99 -19.19
N VAL A 105 9.80 22.70 -18.34
CA VAL A 105 11.27 22.73 -18.32
C VAL A 105 11.84 21.33 -18.05
N PHE A 106 11.26 20.61 -17.09
CA PHE A 106 11.72 19.29 -16.67
C PHE A 106 11.18 18.17 -17.58
N ARG A 107 10.01 18.37 -18.20
CA ARG A 107 9.36 17.34 -19.04
C ARG A 107 10.23 16.85 -20.21
N LYS A 108 11.12 17.69 -20.74
CA LYS A 108 12.04 17.30 -21.83
C LYS A 108 13.17 16.37 -21.35
N ARG A 109 13.50 16.41 -20.06
CA ARG A 109 14.62 15.67 -19.46
C ARG A 109 14.15 14.30 -18.97
N LYS A 110 14.11 13.32 -19.88
CA LYS A 110 13.64 11.95 -19.57
C LYS A 110 14.41 11.27 -18.41
N TRP A 111 15.67 11.65 -18.19
CA TRP A 111 16.49 11.09 -17.12
C TRP A 111 15.98 11.42 -15.70
N LEU A 112 15.22 12.51 -15.54
CA LEU A 112 14.61 12.88 -14.25
C LEU A 112 13.62 11.82 -13.75
N ARG A 113 12.96 11.09 -14.67
CA ARG A 113 12.11 9.95 -14.31
C ARG A 113 12.93 8.84 -13.66
N TYR A 114 14.15 8.59 -14.12
CA TYR A 114 14.99 7.55 -13.55
C TYR A 114 15.45 7.92 -12.14
N ILE A 115 15.69 9.20 -11.84
CA ILE A 115 15.97 9.62 -10.47
C ILE A 115 14.83 9.25 -9.52
N THR A 116 13.59 9.58 -9.88
CA THR A 116 12.44 9.28 -9.01
C THR A 116 12.14 7.79 -8.93
N LEU A 117 12.37 7.04 -10.01
CA LEU A 117 12.25 5.58 -9.99
C LEU A 117 13.34 4.92 -9.14
N THR A 118 14.58 5.41 -9.21
CA THR A 118 15.69 4.93 -8.37
C THR A 118 15.45 5.27 -6.90
N LEU A 119 14.95 6.47 -6.61
CA LEU A 119 14.51 6.84 -5.27
C LEU A 119 13.40 5.92 -4.77
N GLY A 120 12.38 5.66 -5.61
CA GLY A 120 11.31 4.71 -5.30
C GLY A 120 11.84 3.31 -5.01
N LEU A 121 12.72 2.79 -5.87
CA LEU A 121 13.32 1.47 -5.73
C LEU A 121 14.20 1.34 -4.48
N GLY A 122 15.10 2.31 -4.25
CA GLY A 122 16.01 2.30 -3.10
C GLY A 122 15.29 2.53 -1.78
N VAL A 123 14.42 3.53 -1.72
CA VAL A 123 13.74 3.94 -0.47
C VAL A 123 12.50 3.09 -0.21
N LEU A 124 11.50 3.12 -1.10
CA LEU A 124 10.22 2.43 -0.86
C LEU A 124 10.32 0.91 -1.06
N GLY A 125 11.23 0.48 -1.94
CA GLY A 125 11.52 -0.91 -2.22
C GLY A 125 12.47 -1.51 -1.20
N PHE A 126 13.77 -1.21 -1.29
CA PHE A 126 14.79 -1.92 -0.51
C PHE A 126 14.92 -1.48 0.95
N TRP A 127 14.84 -0.18 1.23
CA TRP A 127 15.07 0.29 2.60
C TRP A 127 13.84 0.14 3.49
N LEU A 128 12.69 0.64 3.03
CA LEU A 128 11.46 0.61 3.82
C LEU A 128 10.65 -0.67 3.59
N SER A 129 10.84 -1.37 2.46
CA SER A 129 10.05 -2.54 2.06
C SER A 129 8.54 -2.35 2.18
N ARG A 130 8.06 -1.12 1.93
CA ARG A 130 6.65 -0.72 2.04
C ARG A 130 6.12 -0.07 0.75
N PRO A 131 6.07 -0.78 -0.39
CA PRO A 131 5.36 -0.30 -1.57
C PRO A 131 3.84 -0.20 -1.31
N LEU A 132 3.15 0.63 -2.07
CA LEU A 132 1.69 0.68 -2.08
C LEU A 132 1.09 -0.68 -2.47
N SER A 133 0.43 -1.31 -1.50
CA SER A 133 -0.34 -2.56 -1.64
C SER A 133 -1.84 -2.29 -1.79
N LEU A 134 -2.56 -3.25 -2.35
CA LEU A 134 -4.02 -3.29 -2.34
C LEU A 134 -4.57 -3.39 -0.92
N THR A 135 -3.91 -4.14 -0.03
CA THR A 135 -4.33 -4.25 1.39
C THR A 135 -4.37 -2.89 2.07
N ASN A 136 -3.37 -2.03 1.80
CA ASN A 136 -3.30 -0.66 2.33
C ASN A 136 -4.46 0.22 1.88
N ILE A 137 -5.14 -0.12 0.78
CA ILE A 137 -6.31 0.61 0.28
C ILE A 137 -7.58 -0.03 0.82
N VAL A 138 -7.68 -1.36 0.78
CA VAL A 138 -8.92 -2.07 1.14
C VAL A 138 -9.17 -2.04 2.65
N ALA A 139 -8.12 -2.01 3.48
CA ALA A 139 -8.24 -1.82 4.94
C ALA A 139 -9.11 -0.58 5.29
N TRP A 140 -8.99 0.50 4.51
CA TRP A 140 -9.82 1.69 4.67
C TRP A 140 -11.25 1.49 4.18
N LEU A 141 -11.45 0.70 3.11
CA LEU A 141 -12.77 0.44 2.54
C LEU A 141 -13.65 -0.41 3.47
N ILE A 142 -13.04 -1.27 4.28
CA ILE A 142 -13.74 -2.08 5.30
C ILE A 142 -13.83 -1.39 6.67
N GLY A 143 -13.36 -0.15 6.80
CA GLY A 143 -13.42 0.61 8.05
C GLY A 143 -12.39 0.18 9.10
N SER A 144 -11.32 -0.51 8.71
CA SER A 144 -10.23 -0.92 9.60
C SER A 144 -8.89 -0.29 9.16
N PRO A 145 -8.76 1.05 9.16
CA PRO A 145 -7.50 1.70 8.85
C PRO A 145 -6.46 1.42 9.96
N PRO A 146 -5.17 1.33 9.61
CA PRO A 146 -4.11 1.09 10.59
C PRO A 146 -4.00 2.26 11.59
N ASN A 147 -3.58 2.00 12.83
CA ASN A 147 -3.42 3.04 13.86
C ASN A 147 -2.45 4.14 13.38
N LEU A 148 -2.91 5.40 13.40
CA LEU A 148 -2.22 6.56 12.82
C LEU A 148 -0.83 6.82 13.44
N PRO A 149 -0.67 6.91 14.78
CA PRO A 149 0.63 7.17 15.42
C PRO A 149 1.79 6.32 14.89
N ASN A 150 1.51 5.05 14.58
CA ASN A 150 2.51 4.08 14.15
C ASN A 150 2.56 3.86 12.63
N ASN A 151 1.58 4.39 11.88
CA ASN A 151 1.42 4.13 10.45
C ASN A 151 1.31 5.40 9.60
N LEU A 152 1.78 6.55 10.10
CA LEU A 152 1.75 7.82 9.37
C LEU A 152 2.28 7.69 7.93
N PHE A 153 3.35 6.93 7.72
CA PHE A 153 3.87 6.61 6.39
C PHE A 153 2.79 6.08 5.42
N LEU A 154 1.97 5.12 5.87
CA LEU A 154 0.91 4.53 5.04
C LEU A 154 -0.19 5.55 4.73
N TYR A 155 -0.51 6.43 5.68
CA TYR A 155 -1.46 7.51 5.46
C TYR A 155 -0.95 8.47 4.38
N ILE A 156 0.30 8.92 4.48
CA ILE A 156 0.93 9.78 3.47
C ILE A 156 0.95 9.08 2.11
N LEU A 157 1.28 7.78 2.07
CA LEU A 157 1.37 7.01 0.84
C LEU A 157 -0.01 6.86 0.18
N VAL A 158 -1.00 6.34 0.90
CA VAL A 158 -2.34 6.06 0.35
C VAL A 158 -3.06 7.36 0.01
N LEU A 159 -3.18 8.29 0.96
CA LEU A 159 -3.88 9.56 0.75
C LEU A 159 -3.13 10.46 -0.23
N GLY A 160 -1.80 10.46 -0.19
CA GLY A 160 -0.97 11.20 -1.13
C GLY A 160 -1.14 10.68 -2.56
N VAL A 161 -1.05 9.36 -2.77
CA VAL A 161 -1.21 8.77 -4.11
C VAL A 161 -2.63 8.93 -4.65
N VAL A 162 -3.66 8.61 -3.85
CA VAL A 162 -5.06 8.77 -4.25
C VAL A 162 -5.39 10.24 -4.47
N GLY A 163 -4.95 11.12 -3.56
CA GLY A 163 -5.10 12.56 -3.67
C GLY A 163 -4.46 13.12 -4.94
N LEU A 164 -3.23 12.71 -5.27
CA LEU A 164 -2.59 13.10 -6.52
C LEU A 164 -3.37 12.64 -7.75
N VAL A 165 -3.96 11.44 -7.72
CA VAL A 165 -4.82 10.96 -8.81
C VAL A 165 -6.09 11.81 -8.91
N LEU A 166 -6.74 12.13 -7.79
CA LEU A 166 -7.94 12.97 -7.75
C LEU A 166 -7.66 14.42 -8.17
N LEU A 167 -6.49 14.97 -7.86
CA LEU A 167 -6.11 16.32 -8.25
C LEU A 167 -5.70 16.40 -9.72
N THR A 168 -4.90 15.45 -10.21
CA THR A 168 -4.26 15.55 -11.53
C THR A 168 -4.95 14.72 -12.62
N GLY A 169 -5.72 13.70 -12.26
CA GLY A 169 -6.32 12.73 -13.17
C GLY A 169 -5.32 11.82 -13.86
N LYS A 170 -4.13 11.66 -13.28
CA LYS A 170 -3.05 10.85 -13.82
C LYS A 170 -2.50 9.95 -12.72
N ASN A 171 -2.14 8.73 -13.09
CA ASN A 171 -1.39 7.83 -12.21
C ASN A 171 0.08 8.27 -12.22
N PHE A 172 0.55 8.85 -11.12
CA PHE A 172 1.95 9.25 -10.93
C PHE A 172 2.76 8.13 -10.29
N TYR A 173 2.23 7.54 -9.23
CA TYR A 173 2.90 6.51 -8.44
C TYR A 173 3.40 5.34 -9.30
N CYS A 174 2.51 4.64 -10.03
CA CYS A 174 2.89 3.44 -10.79
C CYS A 174 3.95 3.70 -11.88
N PHE A 175 4.03 4.92 -12.40
CA PHE A 175 4.87 5.27 -13.54
C PHE A 175 6.18 5.99 -13.16
N TRP A 176 6.24 6.61 -11.98
CA TRP A 176 7.37 7.48 -11.58
C TRP A 176 8.01 7.11 -10.25
N LEU A 177 7.31 6.40 -9.36
CA LEU A 177 7.78 6.14 -7.99
C LEU A 177 7.68 4.68 -7.55
N CYS A 178 6.82 3.88 -8.19
CA CYS A 178 6.59 2.50 -7.82
C CYS A 178 7.88 1.66 -7.95
N PRO A 179 8.39 1.05 -6.87
CA PRO A 179 9.64 0.29 -6.90
C PRO A 179 9.53 -0.94 -7.78
N PHE A 180 8.38 -1.64 -7.78
CA PHE A 180 8.20 -2.84 -8.60
C PHE A 180 8.10 -2.54 -10.11
N SER A 181 7.63 -1.34 -10.47
CA SER A 181 7.67 -0.86 -11.85
C SER A 181 9.13 -0.65 -12.29
N ALA A 182 9.97 -0.09 -11.41
CA ALA A 182 11.40 0.08 -11.66
C ALA A 182 12.11 -1.27 -11.84
N VAL A 183 11.83 -2.26 -10.99
CA VAL A 183 12.40 -3.62 -11.12
C VAL A 183 12.09 -4.21 -12.49
N GLN A 184 10.81 -4.24 -12.88
CA GLN A 184 10.43 -4.81 -14.19
C GLN A 184 11.03 -4.03 -15.36
N GLU A 185 11.18 -2.70 -15.24
CA GLU A 185 11.83 -1.88 -16.28
C GLU A 185 13.33 -2.19 -16.39
N VAL A 186 14.01 -2.44 -15.28
CA VAL A 186 15.42 -2.88 -15.26
C VAL A 186 15.53 -4.29 -15.85
N THR A 187 14.70 -5.24 -15.43
CA THR A 187 14.67 -6.61 -15.96
C THR A 187 14.44 -6.62 -17.46
N TYR A 188 13.51 -5.81 -17.97
CA TYR A 188 13.25 -5.69 -19.40
C TYR A 188 14.45 -5.16 -20.19
N ARG A 189 15.24 -4.25 -19.62
CA ARG A 189 16.48 -3.76 -20.24
C ARG A 189 17.57 -4.82 -20.27
N ILE A 190 17.71 -5.57 -19.17
CA ILE A 190 18.66 -6.68 -19.08
C ILE A 190 18.29 -7.78 -20.09
N GLY A 191 17.00 -8.03 -20.30
CA GLY A 191 16.49 -8.98 -21.29
C GLY A 191 16.62 -8.57 -22.75
N GLY A 192 17.44 -7.56 -23.07
CA GLY A 192 17.70 -7.15 -24.46
C GLY A 192 16.52 -6.44 -25.12
N GLN A 193 15.51 -6.02 -24.37
CA GLN A 193 14.37 -5.25 -24.86
C GLN A 193 13.63 -5.90 -26.04
N ILE A 194 13.51 -7.23 -26.03
CA ILE A 194 12.88 -8.03 -27.10
C ILE A 194 11.49 -7.46 -27.49
N GLY A 195 10.77 -6.90 -26.51
CA GLY A 195 9.61 -6.05 -26.79
C GLY A 195 8.43 -6.80 -27.35
N LEU A 196 8.20 -8.03 -26.88
CA LEU A 196 7.04 -8.83 -27.29
C LEU A 196 5.76 -8.09 -26.91
N LYS A 197 4.94 -7.80 -27.93
CA LYS A 197 3.65 -7.13 -27.78
C LYS A 197 2.53 -8.12 -28.13
N PRO A 198 1.59 -8.38 -27.21
CA PRO A 198 0.42 -9.18 -27.53
C PRO A 198 -0.38 -8.55 -28.68
N LYS A 199 -1.06 -9.39 -29.47
CA LYS A 199 -2.01 -8.93 -30.49
C LYS A 199 -3.08 -8.03 -29.86
N PRO A 200 -3.65 -7.03 -30.57
CA PRO A 200 -4.56 -6.05 -29.97
C PRO A 200 -5.75 -6.64 -29.19
N LYS A 201 -6.36 -7.73 -29.70
CA LYS A 201 -7.44 -8.45 -29.00
C LYS A 201 -6.97 -9.03 -27.66
N THR A 202 -5.84 -9.74 -27.68
CA THR A 202 -5.20 -10.33 -26.50
C THR A 202 -4.77 -9.25 -25.51
N TYR A 203 -4.20 -8.13 -25.99
CA TYR A 203 -3.83 -6.99 -25.15
C TYR A 203 -5.04 -6.43 -24.38
N LYS A 204 -6.17 -6.23 -25.07
CA LYS A 204 -7.40 -5.73 -24.44
C LYS A 204 -7.94 -6.72 -23.41
N PHE A 205 -7.93 -8.02 -23.72
CA PHE A 205 -8.35 -9.07 -22.82
C PHE A 205 -7.47 -9.10 -21.56
N LEU A 206 -6.15 -9.21 -21.72
CA LEU A 206 -5.18 -9.24 -20.62
C LEU A 206 -5.29 -7.99 -19.73
N ARG A 207 -5.44 -6.81 -20.33
CA ARG A 207 -5.60 -5.56 -19.57
C ARG A 207 -6.92 -5.50 -18.77
N ASN A 208 -7.92 -6.29 -19.14
CA ASN A 208 -9.17 -6.38 -18.40
C ASN A 208 -9.07 -7.34 -17.20
N ILE A 209 -8.13 -8.30 -17.23
CA ILE A 209 -7.94 -9.28 -16.15
C ILE A 209 -7.66 -8.58 -14.81
N ARG A 210 -6.77 -7.59 -14.75
CA ARG A 210 -6.53 -6.82 -13.51
C ARG A 210 -7.79 -6.21 -12.87
N PHE A 211 -8.83 -5.88 -13.66
CA PHE A 211 -10.10 -5.39 -13.08
C PHE A 211 -10.95 -6.52 -12.52
N LEU A 212 -10.93 -7.70 -13.16
CA LEU A 212 -11.55 -8.90 -12.63
C LEU A 212 -10.87 -9.35 -11.33
N LEU A 213 -9.53 -9.35 -11.30
CA LEU A 213 -8.75 -9.67 -10.10
C LEU A 213 -9.03 -8.68 -8.97
N LEU A 214 -9.07 -7.38 -9.27
CA LEU A 214 -9.45 -6.37 -8.28
C LEU A 214 -10.86 -6.62 -7.74
N TRP A 215 -11.84 -6.89 -8.62
CA TRP A 215 -13.21 -7.18 -8.20
C TRP A 215 -13.28 -8.43 -7.32
N ALA A 216 -12.63 -9.53 -7.72
CA ALA A 216 -12.60 -10.77 -6.95
C ALA A 216 -11.95 -10.57 -5.58
N ALA A 217 -10.80 -9.88 -5.53
CA ALA A 217 -10.13 -9.55 -4.27
C ALA A 217 -11.04 -8.71 -3.35
N LEU A 218 -11.72 -7.69 -3.88
CA LEU A 218 -12.67 -6.90 -3.10
C LEU A 218 -13.83 -7.76 -2.57
N MET A 219 -14.42 -8.64 -3.39
CA MET A 219 -15.51 -9.52 -2.94
C MET A 219 -15.07 -10.44 -1.80
N LEU A 220 -13.88 -11.04 -1.89
CA LEU A 220 -13.33 -11.87 -0.82
C LEU A 220 -13.09 -11.05 0.46
N VAL A 221 -12.46 -9.88 0.34
CA VAL A 221 -12.19 -9.04 1.52
C VAL A 221 -13.49 -8.56 2.18
N PHE A 222 -14.52 -8.18 1.41
CA PHE A 222 -15.80 -7.76 2.00
C PHE A 222 -16.56 -8.93 2.61
N TRP A 223 -16.47 -10.13 2.03
CA TRP A 223 -17.17 -11.30 2.55
C TRP A 223 -16.59 -11.80 3.87
N PHE A 224 -15.26 -11.83 3.99
CA PHE A 224 -14.54 -12.30 5.18
C PHE A 224 -14.06 -11.18 6.10
N THR A 225 -14.31 -9.91 5.73
CA THR A 225 -13.84 -8.72 6.47
C THR A 225 -12.34 -8.72 6.78
N ASN A 226 -11.55 -9.38 5.93
CA ASN A 226 -10.12 -9.60 6.15
C ASN A 226 -9.29 -9.02 4.99
N PRO A 227 -8.54 -7.91 5.21
CA PRO A 227 -7.78 -7.24 4.16
C PRO A 227 -6.59 -8.08 3.66
N SER A 228 -6.09 -9.05 4.44
CA SER A 228 -4.98 -9.92 4.06
C SER A 228 -5.32 -10.86 2.89
N LEU A 229 -6.61 -11.10 2.63
CA LEU A 229 -7.06 -11.87 1.46
C LEU A 229 -6.80 -11.15 0.13
N ALA A 230 -6.49 -9.85 0.17
CA ALA A 230 -6.08 -9.08 -1.00
C ALA A 230 -4.56 -9.15 -1.27
N VAL A 231 -3.78 -9.91 -0.49
CA VAL A 231 -2.33 -10.08 -0.68
C VAL A 231 -2.06 -10.98 -1.89
N PHE A 232 -2.02 -10.37 -3.07
CA PHE A 232 -1.64 -11.01 -4.32
C PHE A 232 -0.67 -10.13 -5.08
N GLU A 233 0.58 -10.05 -4.60
CA GLU A 233 1.54 -9.04 -5.03
C GLU A 233 2.99 -9.57 -5.00
N PRO A 234 3.70 -9.63 -6.14
CA PRO A 234 5.07 -10.18 -6.21
C PRO A 234 6.10 -9.30 -5.52
N TRP A 235 5.84 -8.01 -5.33
CA TRP A 235 6.78 -7.11 -4.67
C TRP A 235 6.87 -7.32 -3.18
N GLY A 236 5.82 -7.87 -2.55
CA GLY A 236 5.84 -8.22 -1.12
C GLY A 236 7.03 -9.13 -0.86
N THR A 237 7.03 -10.30 -1.50
CA THR A 237 8.11 -11.30 -1.42
C THR A 237 9.46 -10.75 -1.88
N LEU A 238 9.49 -9.94 -2.95
CA LEU A 238 10.75 -9.41 -3.46
C LEU A 238 11.48 -8.51 -2.44
N PHE A 239 10.75 -7.59 -1.79
CA PHE A 239 11.35 -6.59 -0.91
C PHE A 239 11.40 -7.02 0.55
N SER A 240 10.46 -7.85 1.00
CA SER A 240 10.52 -8.43 2.35
C SER A 240 11.51 -9.60 2.45
N GLN A 241 11.81 -10.25 1.31
CA GLN A 241 12.52 -11.54 1.24
C GLN A 241 11.83 -12.65 2.04
N VAL A 242 10.52 -12.51 2.25
CA VAL A 242 9.69 -13.38 3.07
C VAL A 242 8.44 -13.73 2.26
N GLY A 243 8.16 -15.02 2.13
CA GLY A 243 6.94 -15.46 1.47
C GLY A 243 6.82 -16.97 1.33
N GLY A 244 5.60 -17.41 1.07
CA GLY A 244 5.27 -18.81 0.78
C GLY A 244 5.73 -19.23 -0.62
N ILE A 245 5.67 -20.53 -0.89
CA ILE A 245 6.07 -21.13 -2.18
C ILE A 245 5.30 -20.49 -3.35
N ASP A 246 3.99 -20.29 -3.17
CA ASP A 246 3.09 -19.64 -4.13
C ASP A 246 3.52 -18.20 -4.45
N GLN A 247 3.93 -17.44 -3.44
CA GLN A 247 4.36 -16.05 -3.61
C GLN A 247 5.73 -15.96 -4.30
N TRP A 248 6.65 -16.86 -3.97
CA TRP A 248 7.93 -16.99 -4.68
C TRP A 248 7.75 -17.40 -6.14
N LEU A 249 6.88 -18.37 -6.42
CA LEU A 249 6.54 -18.77 -7.79
C LEU A 249 5.95 -17.61 -8.59
N LEU A 250 5.03 -16.85 -7.98
CA LEU A 250 4.44 -15.64 -8.58
C LEU A 250 5.52 -14.60 -8.93
N LEU A 251 6.46 -14.36 -8.03
CA LEU A 251 7.58 -13.44 -8.25
C LEU A 251 8.47 -13.91 -9.40
N ILE A 252 8.94 -15.17 -9.35
CA ILE A 252 9.83 -15.75 -10.37
C ILE A 252 9.17 -15.69 -11.75
N LEU A 253 7.92 -16.10 -11.85
CA LEU A 253 7.16 -16.05 -13.09
C LEU A 253 7.05 -14.61 -13.61
N THR A 254 6.75 -13.66 -12.73
CA THR A 254 6.61 -12.25 -13.09
C THR A 254 7.92 -11.65 -13.62
N ILE A 255 9.03 -11.90 -12.93
CA ILE A 255 10.36 -11.43 -13.34
C ILE A 255 10.76 -12.08 -14.67
N THR A 256 10.52 -13.39 -14.83
CA THR A 256 10.79 -14.11 -16.07
C THR A 256 10.07 -13.49 -17.26
N PHE A 257 8.77 -13.23 -17.15
CA PHE A 257 8.03 -12.55 -18.22
C PHE A 257 8.48 -11.10 -18.45
N SER A 258 9.02 -10.44 -17.44
CA SER A 258 9.51 -9.06 -17.53
C SER A 258 10.78 -8.94 -18.39
N PHE A 259 11.53 -10.02 -18.63
CA PHE A 259 12.61 -10.03 -19.62
C PHE A 259 12.09 -9.82 -21.04
N PHE A 260 10.93 -10.38 -21.36
CA PHE A 260 10.40 -10.41 -22.73
C PHE A 260 9.38 -9.32 -23.02
N ILE A 261 8.57 -8.97 -22.01
CA ILE A 261 7.45 -8.03 -22.12
C ILE A 261 7.73 -6.85 -21.20
N PHE A 262 7.43 -5.64 -21.66
CA PHE A 262 7.60 -4.44 -20.84
C PHE A 262 6.55 -4.40 -19.71
N SER A 263 7.01 -4.51 -18.45
CA SER A 263 6.21 -4.41 -17.21
C SER A 263 4.90 -5.23 -17.21
N PRO A 264 4.94 -6.54 -17.48
CA PRO A 264 3.74 -7.38 -17.70
C PRO A 264 2.80 -7.36 -16.50
N TRP A 265 3.33 -7.41 -15.28
CA TRP A 265 2.51 -7.38 -14.08
C TRP A 265 1.75 -6.07 -13.96
N CYS A 266 2.45 -4.94 -14.07
CA CYS A 266 1.84 -3.62 -13.90
C CYS A 266 0.78 -3.31 -14.97
N PHE A 267 0.96 -3.80 -16.20
CA PHE A 267 -0.01 -3.56 -17.28
C PHE A 267 -1.22 -4.51 -17.28
N TYR A 268 -1.03 -5.78 -16.92
CA TYR A 268 -2.05 -6.81 -17.16
C TYR A 268 -2.67 -7.39 -15.88
N ILE A 269 -1.94 -7.43 -14.77
CA ILE A 269 -2.33 -8.20 -13.58
C ILE A 269 -2.57 -7.32 -12.35
N CYS A 270 -1.74 -6.29 -12.14
CA CYS A 270 -1.69 -5.49 -10.92
C CYS A 270 -3.04 -4.84 -10.56
N PRO A 271 -3.67 -5.25 -9.43
CA PRO A 271 -4.97 -4.72 -9.03
C PRO A 271 -4.87 -3.29 -8.47
N VAL A 272 -3.74 -2.89 -7.87
CA VAL A 272 -3.48 -1.50 -7.45
C VAL A 272 -3.53 -0.56 -8.66
N GLY A 273 -2.91 -0.94 -9.78
CA GLY A 273 -2.97 -0.17 -11.03
C GLY A 273 -4.40 -0.07 -11.59
N ALA A 274 -5.19 -1.15 -11.46
CA ALA A 274 -6.60 -1.14 -11.83
C ALA A 274 -7.43 -0.21 -10.94
N PHE A 275 -7.20 -0.23 -9.63
CA PHE A 275 -7.87 0.64 -8.67
C PHE A 275 -7.61 2.12 -9.00
N LEU A 276 -6.35 2.52 -9.20
CA LEU A 276 -6.02 3.90 -9.55
C LEU A 276 -6.64 4.32 -10.90
N ASP A 277 -6.72 3.40 -11.88
CA ASP A 277 -7.42 3.67 -13.14
C ASP A 277 -8.94 3.87 -12.95
N ILE A 278 -9.57 3.16 -12.00
CA ILE A 278 -10.97 3.41 -11.62
C ILE A 278 -11.10 4.80 -10.98
N VAL A 279 -10.23 5.17 -10.04
CA VAL A 279 -10.27 6.50 -9.41
C VAL A 279 -10.15 7.61 -10.48
N ILE A 280 -9.29 7.44 -11.48
CA ILE A 280 -9.19 8.38 -12.63
C ILE A 280 -10.52 8.46 -13.40
N LYS A 281 -11.17 7.32 -13.67
CA LYS A 281 -12.46 7.29 -14.38
C LYS A 281 -13.55 7.98 -13.58
N VAL A 282 -13.65 7.69 -12.28
CA VAL A 282 -14.61 8.33 -11.36
C VAL A 282 -14.41 9.84 -11.34
N ARG A 283 -13.17 10.31 -11.18
CA ARG A 283 -12.83 11.74 -11.25
C ARG A 283 -13.29 12.38 -12.56
N LYS A 284 -12.99 11.76 -13.71
CA LYS A 284 -13.39 12.29 -15.03
C LYS A 284 -14.91 12.35 -15.18
N GLY A 285 -15.62 11.33 -14.70
CA GLY A 285 -17.08 11.31 -14.63
C GLY A 285 -17.63 12.45 -13.78
N GLY A 286 -17.09 12.63 -12.57
CA GLY A 286 -17.47 13.72 -11.66
C GLY A 286 -17.26 15.11 -12.24
N ILE A 287 -16.10 15.36 -12.88
CA ILE A 287 -15.83 16.64 -13.56
C ILE A 287 -16.81 16.86 -14.73
N SER A 288 -17.11 15.83 -15.51
CA SER A 288 -18.06 15.90 -16.62
C SER A 288 -19.47 16.24 -16.13
N LEU A 289 -19.93 15.57 -15.07
CA LEU A 289 -21.22 15.82 -14.44
C LEU A 289 -21.30 17.24 -13.88
N TRP A 290 -20.26 17.70 -13.17
CA TRP A 290 -20.22 19.05 -12.62
C TRP A 290 -20.30 20.13 -13.69
N LYS A 291 -19.61 19.95 -14.83
CA LYS A 291 -19.71 20.85 -15.98
C LYS A 291 -21.13 20.90 -16.56
N LYS A 292 -21.81 19.75 -16.69
CA LYS A 292 -23.21 19.68 -17.16
C LYS A 292 -24.15 20.41 -16.21
N LEU A 293 -24.02 20.18 -14.90
CA LEU A 293 -24.83 20.85 -13.87
C LEU A 293 -24.61 22.37 -13.86
N LYS A 294 -23.37 22.83 -14.04
CA LYS A 294 -23.05 24.26 -14.13
C LYS A 294 -23.72 24.91 -15.35
N VAL A 295 -23.65 24.28 -16.53
CA VAL A 295 -24.31 24.78 -17.74
C VAL A 295 -25.83 24.82 -17.56
N PHE A 296 -26.41 23.77 -16.98
CA PHE A 296 -27.86 23.71 -16.71
C PHE A 296 -28.32 24.80 -15.73
N ARG A 297 -27.55 25.05 -14.65
CA ARG A 297 -27.83 26.12 -13.69
C ARG A 297 -27.75 27.51 -14.34
N VAL A 298 -26.77 27.75 -15.21
CA VAL A 298 -26.65 29.03 -15.94
C VAL A 298 -27.82 29.24 -16.90
N LYS A 299 -28.26 28.19 -17.61
CA LYS A 299 -29.44 28.27 -18.50
C LYS A 299 -30.72 28.61 -17.73
N ARG A 300 -30.99 27.91 -16.62
CA ARG A 300 -32.17 28.18 -15.79
C ARG A 300 -32.20 29.61 -15.26
N LEU A 301 -31.06 30.13 -14.78
CA LEU A 301 -30.94 31.52 -14.32
C LEU A 301 -31.11 32.56 -15.43
N ALA A 302 -30.93 32.19 -16.70
CA ALA A 302 -31.19 33.05 -17.84
C ALA A 302 -32.67 33.02 -18.25
N GLU A 303 -33.32 31.85 -18.15
CA GLU A 303 -34.76 31.69 -18.36
C GLU A 303 -35.59 32.39 -17.27
N ASP A 304 -35.16 32.35 -16.01
CA ASP A 304 -35.84 33.05 -14.89
C ASP A 304 -35.72 34.60 -14.97
N LYS A 305 -34.86 35.12 -15.86
CA LYS A 305 -34.63 36.56 -16.05
C LYS A 305 -35.25 37.12 -17.35
N ALA A 306 -35.78 36.26 -18.20
CA ALA A 306 -36.44 36.60 -19.46
C ALA A 306 -37.96 36.65 -19.26
#